data_AF-A0A812J4Y7-F1
#
_entry.id   AF-A0A812J4Y7-F1
#
_cell.length_a   1.000
_cell.length_b   1.000
_cell.length_c   1.000
_cell.angle_alpha   90.00
_cell.angle_beta   90.00
_cell.angle_gamma   90.00
#
_symmetry.space_group_name_H-M   'P 1'
#
loop_
_entity.id
_entity.type
_entity.pdbx_description
1 polymer ?
#
loop_
_entity_poly.entity_id
_entity_poly.type
_entity_poly.pdbx_seq_one_letter_code
_entity_poly.pdbx_strand_id
1 'polypeptide(L)'
;MDDGRNPDQALWVQYESASKKVPVNGCLDVGRWLRDVKAAFVPGLEKVSVARLELYAHRGSGSPQELGADNLELLTSGKKLSKLISLGRGLQQDDAFHLRIKRDCKGRKTEADAWGGDTDLAFAAEAAASAARLQTDVVLSKGSDGHAGYWCEACKAHCCSATAWKQHYGSKQHQRLRGRGPVKCVGGEACPEDANPWSRGMAALAQFPLRRGGTLDVSTKFFDLADSQKALLRLYLASSFNGEKELLKAFDVLLENSADHLRIKELFETIEIWKKVVSHLQRCNAMRKARGVAAIARIYDVGSGHGLLAVLLAYRFPSTEVVAVDLEKRAGFERYVDAVNSFGSCVGSNTTCLSNLSFVISSFEDFEGLRQNASTTSGLSTSTGGLAYVCVHGCNELNFAVLRRATEKLAAWLVVPCCIRDGLTDISVRCGGKDGGEVGDDSRHAIMCGIAAAQHKAVAIVAVDRRITNRHLIIEGDASA
;
A
#
# COMPACT_ATOMS: atom_id res chain seq x y z
N MET A 1 -40.52 -24.87 13.76
CA MET A 1 -39.82 -23.59 13.58
C MET A 1 -38.57 -23.96 12.77
N ASP A 2 -38.61 -24.24 11.47
CA ASP A 2 -39.09 -23.49 10.29
C ASP A 2 -38.67 -22.01 10.23
N ASP A 3 -37.37 -21.80 10.11
CA ASP A 3 -36.80 -20.57 9.59
C ASP A 3 -36.79 -20.68 8.05
N GLY A 4 -37.93 -20.37 7.43
CA GLY A 4 -38.19 -20.50 5.99
C GLY A 4 -37.27 -19.67 5.08
N ARG A 5 -36.01 -20.09 4.92
CA ARG A 5 -35.12 -19.64 3.85
C ARG A 5 -35.00 -20.76 2.82
N ASN A 6 -35.57 -20.52 1.65
CA ASN A 6 -35.49 -21.39 0.49
C ASN A 6 -34.03 -21.40 -0.03
N PRO A 7 -33.34 -22.56 -0.14
CA PRO A 7 -31.96 -22.67 -0.61
C PRO A 7 -31.75 -22.28 -2.09
N ASP A 8 -32.81 -21.96 -2.84
CA ASP A 8 -32.76 -21.70 -4.28
C ASP A 8 -32.57 -20.21 -4.69
N GLN A 9 -32.11 -19.36 -3.76
CA GLN A 9 -31.80 -17.94 -4.04
C GLN A 9 -30.28 -17.75 -4.31
N ALA A 10 -29.82 -18.19 -5.48
CA ALA A 10 -28.43 -17.99 -5.93
C ALA A 10 -28.37 -17.06 -7.14
N LEU A 11 -27.44 -16.09 -7.10
CA LEU A 11 -27.04 -15.28 -8.26
C LEU A 11 -25.92 -16.02 -8.97
N TRP A 12 -26.09 -16.33 -10.26
CA TRP A 12 -25.05 -17.01 -11.05
C TRP A 12 -24.17 -15.98 -11.77
N VAL A 13 -22.87 -15.96 -11.45
CA VAL A 13 -21.88 -15.21 -12.22
C VAL A 13 -21.37 -16.12 -13.34
N GLN A 14 -21.81 -15.89 -14.58
CA GLN A 14 -21.35 -16.65 -15.72
C GLN A 14 -19.97 -16.13 -16.18
N TYR A 15 -18.94 -16.95 -16.00
CA TYR A 15 -17.61 -16.75 -16.57
C TYR A 15 -17.50 -17.50 -17.89
N GLU A 16 -17.40 -16.77 -19.01
CA GLU A 16 -17.01 -17.36 -20.30
C GLU A 16 -15.50 -17.23 -20.49
N SER A 17 -14.83 -18.38 -20.45
CA SER A 17 -13.51 -18.62 -21.01
C SER A 17 -13.67 -19.63 -22.15
N ALA A 18 -12.85 -19.49 -23.20
CA ALA A 18 -12.88 -20.36 -24.37
C ALA A 18 -12.63 -21.86 -24.06
N SER A 19 -12.29 -22.22 -22.83
CA SER A 19 -12.26 -23.61 -22.39
C SER A 19 -12.52 -23.73 -20.87
N LYS A 20 -13.61 -24.44 -20.53
CA LYS A 20 -14.11 -24.84 -19.20
C LYS A 20 -14.88 -23.79 -18.36
N LYS A 21 -16.05 -24.25 -17.88
CA LYS A 21 -16.91 -23.63 -16.87
C LYS A 21 -16.51 -24.15 -15.49
N VAL A 22 -16.37 -23.27 -14.50
CA VAL A 22 -16.21 -23.62 -13.08
C VAL A 22 -17.23 -22.81 -12.28
N PRO A 23 -18.11 -23.45 -11.48
CA PRO A 23 -19.06 -22.73 -10.64
C PRO A 23 -18.38 -22.16 -9.39
N VAL A 24 -18.71 -20.93 -9.02
CA VAL A 24 -18.33 -20.30 -7.75
C VAL A 24 -19.61 -20.19 -6.90
N ASN A 25 -19.56 -20.65 -5.65
CA ASN A 25 -20.68 -20.58 -4.72
C ASN A 25 -20.58 -19.34 -3.82
N GLY A 26 -21.55 -18.43 -3.91
CA GLY A 26 -21.71 -17.29 -2.99
C GLY A 26 -22.97 -16.47 -3.29
N CYS A 27 -23.64 -15.94 -2.26
CA CYS A 27 -24.93 -15.23 -2.37
C CYS A 27 -24.72 -13.72 -2.11
N LEU A 28 -25.21 -12.84 -3.02
CA LEU A 28 -25.11 -11.37 -2.89
C LEU A 28 -26.51 -10.73 -2.82
N ASP A 29 -26.92 -10.21 -1.67
CA ASP A 29 -28.15 -9.40 -1.52
C ASP A 29 -27.85 -7.95 -1.94
N VAL A 30 -28.24 -7.60 -3.16
CA VAL A 30 -28.07 -6.26 -3.75
C VAL A 30 -28.79 -5.17 -2.94
N GLY A 31 -29.94 -5.49 -2.35
CA GLY A 31 -30.69 -4.56 -1.51
C GLY A 31 -29.96 -4.26 -0.20
N ARG A 32 -29.31 -5.26 0.39
CA ARG A 32 -28.44 -5.10 1.56
C ARG A 32 -27.18 -4.32 1.21
N TRP A 33 -26.51 -4.66 0.12
CA TRP A 33 -25.33 -3.92 -0.37
C TRP A 33 -25.62 -2.42 -0.57
N LEU A 34 -26.74 -2.05 -1.21
CA LEU A 34 -27.11 -0.64 -1.40
C LEU A 34 -27.44 0.09 -0.08
N ARG A 35 -27.99 -0.61 0.92
CA ARG A 35 -28.27 -0.05 2.25
C ARG A 35 -26.98 0.14 3.06
N ASP A 36 -26.05 -0.79 2.95
CA ASP A 36 -24.76 -0.75 3.65
C ASP A 36 -23.84 0.33 3.05
N VAL A 37 -23.85 0.47 1.71
CA VAL A 37 -23.23 1.62 1.02
C VAL A 37 -23.83 2.94 1.51
N LYS A 38 -25.16 3.05 1.60
CA LYS A 38 -25.84 4.26 2.15
C LYS A 38 -25.42 4.55 3.60
N ALA A 39 -25.23 3.52 4.42
CA ALA A 39 -24.85 3.66 5.82
C ALA A 39 -23.38 4.06 6.00
N ALA A 40 -22.48 3.67 5.10
CA ALA A 40 -21.07 4.05 5.11
C ALA A 40 -20.82 5.53 4.77
N PHE A 41 -21.76 6.19 4.08
CA PHE A 41 -21.73 7.63 3.85
C PHE A 41 -22.34 8.39 5.06
N VAL A 42 -21.51 8.68 6.06
CA VAL A 42 -21.84 9.55 7.21
C VAL A 42 -22.09 11.00 6.71
N PRO A 43 -22.99 11.80 7.35
CA PRO A 43 -23.18 13.21 7.03
C PRO A 43 -21.85 13.99 7.11
N GLY A 44 -21.39 14.52 5.98
CA GLY A 44 -20.13 15.28 5.86
C GLY A 44 -19.40 15.12 4.53
N LEU A 45 -19.73 14.09 3.74
CA LEU A 45 -19.19 13.85 2.39
C LEU A 45 -20.09 14.41 1.27
N GLU A 46 -20.54 15.65 1.40
CA GLU A 46 -21.41 16.30 0.38
C GLU A 46 -20.71 16.62 -0.96
N LYS A 47 -19.44 16.20 -1.16
CA LYS A 47 -18.62 16.63 -2.30
C LYS A 47 -17.89 15.51 -3.06
N VAL A 48 -18.30 14.24 -2.93
CA VAL A 48 -17.83 13.20 -3.86
C VAL A 48 -18.79 13.13 -5.05
N SER A 49 -18.40 13.72 -6.17
CA SER A 49 -19.17 13.67 -7.41
C SER A 49 -18.96 12.33 -8.12
N VAL A 50 -19.81 11.33 -7.83
CA VAL A 50 -19.97 10.15 -8.70
C VAL A 50 -20.90 10.55 -9.83
N ALA A 51 -20.35 10.75 -11.03
CA ALA A 51 -21.05 11.45 -12.11
C ALA A 51 -22.20 10.65 -12.74
N ARG A 52 -22.14 9.32 -12.78
CA ARG A 52 -23.25 8.48 -13.27
C ARG A 52 -23.01 7.03 -12.86
N LEU A 53 -24.05 6.37 -12.37
CA LEU A 53 -24.07 4.93 -12.13
C LEU A 53 -25.08 4.33 -13.12
N GLU A 54 -24.58 3.65 -14.15
CA GLU A 54 -25.41 2.99 -15.17
C GLU A 54 -25.53 1.51 -14.80
N LEU A 55 -26.77 1.03 -14.57
CA LEU A 55 -27.08 -0.40 -14.47
C LEU A 55 -27.64 -0.86 -15.82
N TYR A 56 -27.05 -1.92 -16.38
CA TYR A 56 -27.58 -2.61 -17.56
C TYR A 56 -28.09 -3.97 -17.12
N ALA A 57 -29.25 -4.39 -17.64
CA ALA A 57 -29.72 -5.77 -17.51
C ALA A 57 -29.50 -6.49 -18.86
N HIS A 58 -28.80 -7.62 -18.85
CA HIS A 58 -28.68 -8.47 -20.02
C HIS A 58 -29.84 -9.45 -20.07
N ARG A 59 -30.75 -9.27 -21.04
CA ARG A 59 -31.78 -10.27 -21.37
C ARG A 59 -31.41 -10.99 -22.66
N GLY A 60 -30.84 -12.19 -22.54
CA GLY A 60 -30.58 -13.08 -23.68
C GLY A 60 -29.59 -12.54 -24.72
N SER A 61 -29.45 -13.26 -25.84
CA SER A 61 -28.48 -13.05 -26.93
C SER A 61 -28.70 -11.77 -27.78
N GLY A 62 -29.43 -10.79 -27.25
CA GLY A 62 -29.60 -9.48 -27.87
C GLY A 62 -28.57 -8.46 -27.37
N SER A 63 -28.39 -7.38 -28.13
CA SER A 63 -27.63 -6.21 -27.69
C SER A 63 -28.21 -5.63 -26.38
N PRO A 64 -27.37 -5.15 -25.46
CA PRO A 64 -27.83 -4.66 -24.16
C PRO A 64 -28.87 -3.54 -24.32
N GLN A 65 -30.05 -3.73 -23.75
CA GLN A 65 -31.09 -2.71 -23.72
C GLN A 65 -30.77 -1.73 -22.59
N GLU A 66 -30.56 -0.46 -22.94
CA GLU A 66 -30.47 0.62 -21.95
C GLU A 66 -31.84 0.75 -21.27
N LEU A 67 -31.91 0.47 -19.97
CA LEU A 67 -33.10 0.74 -19.18
C LEU A 67 -33.28 2.27 -19.17
N GLY A 68 -34.16 2.77 -20.03
CA GLY A 68 -34.38 4.18 -20.28
C GLY A 68 -34.52 4.97 -18.97
N ALA A 69 -33.50 5.77 -18.67
CA ALA A 69 -33.53 6.76 -17.62
C ALA A 69 -32.94 8.05 -18.20
N ASP A 70 -33.80 8.81 -18.86
CA ASP A 70 -33.52 10.22 -19.12
C ASP A 70 -33.24 10.91 -17.77
N ASN A 71 -32.01 11.43 -17.64
CA ASN A 71 -31.52 12.33 -16.60
C ASN A 71 -31.48 11.79 -15.16
N LEU A 72 -30.51 10.92 -14.87
CA LEU A 72 -30.00 10.72 -13.50
C LEU A 72 -28.86 11.73 -13.21
N GLU A 73 -29.25 12.98 -12.96
CA GLU A 73 -28.36 14.00 -12.38
C GLU A 73 -28.28 13.89 -10.84
N LEU A 74 -27.03 14.03 -10.36
CA LEU A 74 -26.55 14.25 -8.99
C LEU A 74 -27.29 13.53 -7.85
N LEU A 75 -26.64 12.51 -7.26
CA LEU A 75 -27.09 11.85 -6.04
C LEU A 75 -26.70 12.67 -4.81
N THR A 76 -27.54 13.65 -4.45
CA THR A 76 -27.39 14.42 -3.19
C THR A 76 -28.62 14.35 -2.28
N SER A 77 -29.63 13.52 -2.58
CA SER A 77 -30.77 13.34 -1.66
C SER A 77 -31.26 11.90 -1.51
N GLY A 78 -31.58 11.53 -0.26
CA GLY A 78 -32.04 10.20 0.13
C GLY A 78 -33.35 9.72 -0.52
N LYS A 79 -34.09 10.61 -1.22
CA LYS A 79 -35.34 10.27 -1.93
C LYS A 79 -35.10 9.54 -3.26
N LYS A 80 -33.95 9.73 -3.93
CA LYS A 80 -33.66 9.08 -5.23
C LYS A 80 -33.01 7.69 -5.09
N LEU A 81 -32.34 7.41 -3.96
CA LEU A 81 -31.78 6.08 -3.69
C LEU A 81 -32.88 5.01 -3.45
N SER A 82 -34.00 5.41 -2.83
CA SER A 82 -35.18 4.55 -2.70
C SER A 82 -35.77 4.14 -4.06
N LYS A 83 -35.58 4.97 -5.10
CA LYS A 83 -36.02 4.68 -6.48
C LYS A 83 -35.13 3.62 -7.16
N LEU A 84 -33.81 3.64 -6.91
CA LEU A 84 -32.90 2.57 -7.31
C LEU A 84 -33.21 1.25 -6.61
N ILE A 85 -33.49 1.31 -5.29
CA ILE A 85 -33.93 0.14 -4.52
C ILE A 85 -35.27 -0.41 -5.02
N SER A 86 -36.21 0.45 -5.46
CA SER A 86 -37.46 0.01 -6.08
C SER A 86 -37.28 -0.54 -7.50
N LEU A 87 -36.33 -0.01 -8.29
CA LEU A 87 -36.00 -0.53 -9.62
C LEU A 87 -35.37 -1.94 -9.52
N GLY A 88 -34.62 -2.19 -8.45
CA GLY A 88 -34.13 -3.53 -8.12
C GLY A 88 -35.22 -4.57 -7.84
N ARG A 89 -36.46 -4.16 -7.53
CA ARG A 89 -37.59 -5.07 -7.27
C ARG A 89 -38.21 -5.69 -8.54
N GLY A 90 -37.80 -5.23 -9.73
CA GLY A 90 -38.31 -5.72 -11.01
C GLY A 90 -37.34 -6.61 -11.80
N LEU A 91 -36.21 -6.98 -11.19
CA LEU A 91 -35.16 -7.79 -11.83
C LEU A 91 -35.49 -9.28 -11.71
N GLN A 92 -35.21 -10.05 -12.76
CA GLN A 92 -35.41 -11.50 -12.78
C GLN A 92 -34.10 -12.26 -12.50
N GLN A 93 -34.22 -13.55 -12.23
CA GLN A 93 -33.19 -14.44 -11.69
C GLN A 93 -31.88 -14.50 -12.52
N ASP A 94 -31.91 -14.11 -13.81
CA ASP A 94 -30.79 -14.24 -14.76
C ASP A 94 -30.26 -12.90 -15.30
N ASP A 95 -30.64 -11.76 -14.69
CA ASP A 95 -30.18 -10.46 -15.15
C ASP A 95 -28.70 -10.24 -14.76
N ALA A 96 -27.79 -10.20 -15.75
CA ALA A 96 -26.38 -9.82 -15.52
C ALA A 96 -26.20 -8.30 -15.57
N PHE A 97 -25.28 -7.77 -14.75
CA PHE A 97 -25.03 -6.32 -14.63
C PHE A 97 -23.60 -5.93 -15.00
N HIS A 98 -23.47 -4.71 -15.52
CA HIS A 98 -22.18 -4.11 -15.84
C HIS A 98 -22.10 -2.73 -15.18
N LEU A 99 -21.07 -2.52 -14.34
CA LEU A 99 -20.84 -1.23 -13.69
C LEU A 99 -19.91 -0.39 -14.55
N ARG A 100 -20.39 0.78 -15.02
CA ARG A 100 -19.56 1.73 -15.77
C ARG A 100 -19.45 3.06 -15.03
N ILE A 101 -18.21 3.46 -14.73
CA ILE A 101 -17.92 4.79 -14.19
C ILE A 101 -17.47 5.67 -15.36
N LYS A 102 -18.26 6.69 -15.71
CA LYS A 102 -17.87 7.73 -16.68
C LYS A 102 -17.49 9.01 -15.95
N ARG A 103 -16.36 9.59 -16.33
CA ARG A 103 -15.99 10.97 -15.95
C ARG A 103 -16.64 11.92 -16.96
N ASP A 104 -17.45 12.86 -16.50
CA ASP A 104 -18.11 13.82 -17.39
C ASP A 104 -17.15 14.98 -17.67
N CYS A 105 -16.49 14.93 -18.84
CA CYS A 105 -15.55 15.95 -19.29
C CYS A 105 -16.20 16.89 -20.32
N LYS A 106 -17.47 17.27 -20.12
CA LYS A 106 -18.12 18.25 -20.99
C LYS A 106 -17.89 19.67 -20.47
N GLY A 107 -17.01 20.42 -21.15
CA GLY A 107 -17.13 21.87 -21.21
C GLY A 107 -16.18 22.72 -20.34
N ARG A 108 -15.24 22.14 -19.59
CA ARG A 108 -14.07 22.91 -19.13
C ARG A 108 -12.88 22.48 -19.95
N LYS A 109 -12.29 23.44 -20.68
CA LYS A 109 -10.84 23.38 -20.93
C LYS A 109 -10.22 23.38 -19.54
N THR A 110 -9.96 22.20 -19.00
CA THR A 110 -8.90 22.08 -18.01
C THR A 110 -7.67 22.54 -18.76
N GLU A 111 -7.20 23.75 -18.45
CA GLU A 111 -5.76 23.94 -18.46
C GLU A 111 -5.17 22.71 -17.78
N ALA A 112 -4.10 22.17 -18.35
CA ALA A 112 -3.37 21.11 -17.70
C ALA A 112 -2.84 21.68 -16.39
N ASP A 113 -3.67 21.63 -15.35
CA ASP A 113 -3.27 21.77 -13.96
C ASP A 113 -2.32 20.60 -13.77
N ALA A 114 -1.05 20.88 -14.00
CA ALA A 114 0.02 20.13 -13.40
C ALA A 114 -0.37 19.99 -11.92
N TRP A 115 -0.34 18.76 -11.41
CA TRP A 115 -0.54 18.41 -10.01
C TRP A 115 -1.98 18.19 -9.53
N GLY A 116 -2.37 16.92 -9.54
CA GLY A 116 -3.31 16.30 -8.60
C GLY A 116 -3.18 14.78 -8.76
N GLY A 117 -2.79 13.96 -7.79
CA GLY A 117 -2.50 14.10 -6.38
C GLY A 117 -2.65 12.68 -5.84
N ASP A 118 -1.57 12.07 -5.32
CA ASP A 118 -1.53 10.67 -4.80
C ASP A 118 -2.69 10.32 -3.87
N THR A 119 -3.32 11.34 -3.28
CA THR A 119 -4.48 11.22 -2.41
C THR A 119 -5.70 10.60 -3.08
N ASP A 120 -5.99 10.90 -4.36
CA ASP A 120 -7.27 10.49 -4.97
C ASP A 120 -7.32 8.99 -5.28
N LEU A 121 -6.18 8.40 -5.68
CA LEU A 121 -6.05 6.96 -5.89
C LEU A 121 -6.01 6.20 -4.57
N ALA A 122 -5.34 6.74 -3.55
CA ALA A 122 -5.37 6.19 -2.20
C ALA A 122 -6.79 6.21 -1.62
N PHE A 123 -7.54 7.31 -1.80
CA PHE A 123 -8.95 7.40 -1.42
C PHE A 123 -9.83 6.43 -2.20
N ALA A 124 -9.58 6.22 -3.50
CA ALA A 124 -10.31 5.22 -4.28
C ALA A 124 -10.03 3.79 -3.79
N ALA A 125 -8.78 3.48 -3.44
CA ALA A 125 -8.41 2.20 -2.86
C ALA A 125 -9.02 2.00 -1.46
N GLU A 126 -9.03 3.03 -0.62
CA GLU A 126 -9.66 3.01 0.71
C GLU A 126 -11.19 2.90 0.62
N ALA A 127 -11.82 3.56 -0.36
CA ALA A 127 -13.24 3.43 -0.64
C ALA A 127 -13.57 2.01 -1.14
N ALA A 128 -12.75 1.43 -2.02
CA ALA A 128 -12.88 0.04 -2.46
C ALA A 128 -12.68 -0.94 -1.29
N ALA A 129 -11.70 -0.68 -0.42
CA ALA A 129 -11.47 -1.48 0.77
C ALA A 129 -12.65 -1.41 1.74
N SER A 130 -13.20 -0.21 1.94
CA SER A 130 -14.40 0.01 2.77
C SER A 130 -15.60 -0.74 2.18
N ALA A 131 -15.80 -0.69 0.87
CA ALA A 131 -16.86 -1.41 0.17
C ALA A 131 -16.71 -2.94 0.25
N ALA A 132 -15.48 -3.46 0.22
CA ALA A 132 -15.21 -4.89 0.30
C ALA A 132 -15.26 -5.44 1.75
N ARG A 133 -14.92 -4.65 2.78
CA ARG A 133 -15.10 -5.05 4.20
C ARG A 133 -16.56 -5.31 4.54
N LEU A 134 -17.48 -4.58 3.92
CA LEU A 134 -18.92 -4.78 4.07
C LEU A 134 -19.42 -6.14 3.53
N GLN A 135 -18.64 -6.82 2.67
CA GLN A 135 -18.96 -8.17 2.18
C GLN A 135 -18.56 -9.29 3.16
N THR A 136 -17.62 -9.03 4.08
CA THR A 136 -17.00 -10.06 4.93
C THR A 136 -17.57 -10.18 6.35
N ASP A 137 -18.47 -9.29 6.77
CA ASP A 137 -19.04 -9.32 8.12
C ASP A 137 -20.36 -10.10 8.23
N VAL A 138 -20.24 -11.39 8.53
CA VAL A 138 -21.21 -12.13 9.33
C VAL A 138 -20.69 -12.15 10.77
N VAL A 139 -21.37 -11.39 11.63
CA VAL A 139 -21.30 -11.39 13.11
C VAL A 139 -19.91 -11.18 13.70
N LEU A 140 -19.59 -9.94 14.10
CA LEU A 140 -18.89 -9.66 15.36
C LEU A 140 -19.19 -8.21 15.80
N SER A 141 -19.25 -8.03 17.12
CA SER A 141 -19.73 -6.86 17.84
C SER A 141 -18.90 -5.59 17.61
N LYS A 142 -19.60 -4.44 17.61
CA LYS A 142 -19.05 -3.08 17.70
C LYS A 142 -17.98 -2.98 18.81
N GLY A 143 -16.72 -2.84 18.42
CA GLY A 143 -15.60 -2.59 19.32
C GLY A 143 -14.42 -1.99 18.58
N SER A 144 -14.16 -0.70 18.85
CA SER A 144 -13.03 0.14 18.43
C SER A 144 -12.80 0.36 16.93
N ASP A 145 -13.27 1.52 16.45
CA ASP A 145 -12.87 2.13 15.18
C ASP A 145 -11.39 2.57 15.25
N GLY A 146 -10.48 1.69 14.83
CA GLY A 146 -9.07 2.00 14.65
C GLY A 146 -8.83 2.73 13.33
N HIS A 147 -8.94 4.06 13.32
CA HIS A 147 -8.55 4.88 12.16
C HIS A 147 -7.03 5.07 12.11
N ALA A 148 -6.44 4.86 10.93
CA ALA A 148 -5.03 5.14 10.64
C ALA A 148 -4.72 6.64 10.86
N GLY A 149 -3.71 6.95 11.68
CA GLY A 149 -3.34 8.33 12.01
C GLY A 149 -1.89 8.67 11.68
N TYR A 150 -1.56 9.95 11.85
CA TYR A 150 -0.28 10.57 11.54
C TYR A 150 0.55 10.72 12.82
N TRP A 151 1.80 10.25 12.83
CA TRP A 151 2.68 10.32 13.99
C TRP A 151 3.66 11.50 13.93
N CYS A 152 3.73 12.27 15.00
CA CYS A 152 4.62 13.43 15.12
C CYS A 152 5.82 13.08 15.98
N GLU A 153 7.00 12.96 15.37
CA GLU A 153 8.23 12.68 16.09
C GLU A 153 8.63 13.79 17.08
N ALA A 154 8.43 15.07 16.72
CA ALA A 154 8.81 16.19 17.57
C ALA A 154 7.95 16.29 18.85
N CYS A 155 6.68 15.93 18.76
CA CYS A 155 5.74 16.01 19.88
C CYS A 155 5.42 14.66 20.52
N LYS A 156 5.94 13.56 19.94
CA LYS A 156 5.58 12.18 20.29
C LYS A 156 4.06 11.97 20.38
N ALA A 157 3.33 12.47 19.38
CA ALA A 157 1.87 12.50 19.37
C ALA A 157 1.28 11.87 18.11
N HIS A 158 0.18 11.13 18.26
CA HIS A 158 -0.58 10.52 17.17
C HIS A 158 -1.82 11.36 16.84
N CYS A 159 -2.02 11.69 15.57
CA CYS A 159 -3.17 12.45 15.07
C CYS A 159 -4.08 11.53 14.27
N CYS A 160 -5.30 11.31 14.71
CA CYS A 160 -6.25 10.38 14.07
C CYS A 160 -6.75 10.80 12.68
N SER A 161 -6.38 11.98 12.17
CA SER A 161 -6.77 12.46 10.84
C SER A 161 -5.78 13.47 10.28
N ALA A 162 -5.85 13.71 8.96
CA ALA A 162 -5.02 14.70 8.27
C ALA A 162 -5.28 16.13 8.78
N THR A 163 -6.52 16.44 9.15
CA THR A 163 -6.90 17.73 9.73
C THR A 163 -6.28 17.90 11.12
N ALA A 164 -6.36 16.87 11.97
CA ALA A 164 -5.72 16.86 13.28
C ALA A 164 -4.19 17.01 13.15
N TRP A 165 -3.58 16.36 12.14
CA TRP A 165 -2.17 16.52 11.83
C TRP A 165 -1.79 17.96 11.46
N LYS A 166 -2.53 18.60 10.54
CA LYS A 166 -2.26 20.00 10.14
C LYS A 166 -2.36 20.96 11.32
N GLN A 167 -3.39 20.79 12.16
CA GLN A 167 -3.56 21.59 13.39
C GLN A 167 -2.43 21.33 14.39
N HIS A 168 -2.06 20.07 14.59
CA HIS A 168 -0.96 19.68 15.46
C HIS A 168 0.38 20.28 15.00
N TYR A 169 0.71 20.15 13.70
CA TYR A 169 1.94 20.64 13.10
C TYR A 169 2.02 22.18 13.16
N GLY A 170 0.89 22.87 13.01
CA GLY A 170 0.78 24.32 13.18
C GLY A 170 0.73 24.79 14.64
N SER A 171 0.69 23.89 15.62
CA SER A 171 0.54 24.26 17.03
C SER A 171 1.79 24.95 17.57
N LYS A 172 1.61 25.93 18.47
CA LYS A 172 2.71 26.62 19.15
C LYS A 172 3.60 25.65 19.93
N GLN A 173 3.05 24.56 20.45
CA GLN A 173 3.80 23.53 21.16
C GLN A 173 4.74 22.79 20.21
N HIS A 174 4.24 22.37 19.04
CA HIS A 174 5.07 21.74 18.01
C HIS A 174 6.18 22.68 17.52
N GLN A 175 5.85 23.95 17.27
CA GLN A 175 6.83 24.95 16.84
C GLN A 175 7.92 25.20 17.90
N ARG A 176 7.54 25.27 19.19
CA ARG A 176 8.48 25.41 20.32
C ARG A 176 9.40 24.19 20.47
N LEU A 177 8.86 22.98 20.39
CA LEU A 177 9.64 21.74 20.49
C LEU A 177 10.61 21.58 19.31
N ARG A 178 10.26 22.13 18.14
CA ARG A 178 11.17 22.26 17.00
C ARG A 178 12.20 23.40 17.13
N GLY A 179 12.27 24.08 18.28
CA GLY A 179 13.21 25.18 18.50
C GLY A 179 12.91 26.45 17.69
N ARG A 180 11.76 26.52 17.02
CA ARG A 180 11.35 27.70 16.25
C ARG A 180 10.49 28.61 17.12
N GLY A 181 11.15 29.58 17.78
CA GLY A 181 10.48 30.87 17.97
C GLY A 181 10.10 31.44 16.60
N PRO A 182 9.07 32.30 16.47
CA PRO A 182 8.81 32.98 15.21
C PRO A 182 10.02 33.87 14.89
N VAL A 183 10.94 33.35 14.10
CA VAL A 183 12.06 34.11 13.56
C VAL A 183 11.45 35.11 12.59
N LYS A 184 11.35 36.37 13.02
CA LYS A 184 11.17 37.47 12.07
C LYS A 184 12.46 37.52 11.26
N CYS A 185 12.44 37.00 10.03
CA CYS A 185 13.50 37.26 9.06
C CYS A 185 13.49 38.77 8.79
N VAL A 186 14.40 39.50 9.43
CA VAL A 186 14.64 40.91 9.17
C VAL A 186 15.78 40.96 8.17
N GLY A 187 15.47 41.28 6.92
CA GLY A 187 16.40 41.23 5.78
C GLY A 187 16.12 40.00 4.93
N GLY A 188 15.77 40.21 3.66
CA GLY A 188 15.32 39.18 2.70
C GLY A 188 16.40 38.18 2.26
N GLU A 189 17.34 37.83 3.13
CA GLU A 189 18.27 36.74 2.91
C GLU A 189 17.57 35.42 3.25
N ALA A 190 17.54 34.50 2.28
CA ALA A 190 16.96 33.19 2.46
C ALA A 190 17.68 32.46 3.61
N CYS A 191 16.92 31.92 4.56
CA CYS A 191 17.47 31.11 5.63
C CYS A 191 18.27 29.92 5.03
N PRO A 192 19.51 29.66 5.47
CA PRO A 192 20.31 28.54 4.99
C PRO A 192 19.65 27.15 5.16
N GLU A 193 18.66 27.03 6.04
CA GLU A 193 17.85 25.81 6.22
C GLU A 193 16.92 25.48 5.04
N ASP A 194 16.68 26.41 4.11
CA ASP A 194 15.93 26.16 2.88
C ASP A 194 16.78 25.52 1.76
N ALA A 195 18.07 25.24 2.00
CA ALA A 195 18.97 24.72 0.99
C ALA A 195 18.70 23.26 0.58
N ASN A 196 18.06 22.44 1.43
CA ASN A 196 17.76 21.06 1.05
C ASN A 196 16.40 20.98 0.32
N PRO A 197 16.37 20.75 -1.00
CA PRO A 197 15.13 20.74 -1.78
C PRO A 197 14.17 19.61 -1.39
N TRP A 198 14.64 18.58 -0.68
CA TRP A 198 13.83 17.45 -0.21
C TRP A 198 12.99 17.79 1.04
N SER A 199 13.30 18.88 1.73
CA SER A 199 12.55 19.34 2.90
C SER A 199 11.10 19.74 2.58
N ARG A 200 10.83 20.10 1.32
CA ARG A 200 9.52 20.52 0.80
C ARG A 200 8.79 19.41 0.05
N GLY A 201 9.24 18.16 0.17
CA GLY A 201 8.67 16.98 -0.48
C GLY A 201 9.48 16.50 -1.68
N MET A 202 8.83 15.76 -2.59
CA MET A 202 9.50 15.00 -3.65
C MET A 202 9.57 15.73 -5.00
N ALA A 203 9.36 17.06 -5.01
CA ALA A 203 9.37 17.85 -6.25
C ALA A 203 10.68 17.75 -7.03
N ALA A 204 11.80 17.56 -6.31
CA ALA A 204 13.12 17.42 -6.90
C ALA A 204 13.31 16.14 -7.73
N LEU A 205 12.41 15.14 -7.64
CA LEU A 205 12.42 13.96 -8.52
C LEU A 205 12.32 14.32 -10.00
N ALA A 206 11.68 15.45 -10.34
CA ALA A 206 11.56 15.92 -11.72
C ALA A 206 12.92 16.22 -12.39
N GLN A 207 14.00 16.32 -11.60
CA GLN A 207 15.35 16.54 -12.11
C GLN A 207 16.07 15.24 -12.49
N PHE A 208 15.51 14.07 -12.17
CA PHE A 208 16.09 12.77 -12.52
C PHE A 208 15.54 12.25 -13.86
N PRO A 209 16.22 11.31 -14.53
CA PRO A 209 15.69 10.70 -15.74
C PRO A 209 14.33 10.01 -15.52
N LEU A 210 13.35 10.36 -16.35
CA LEU A 210 11.97 9.85 -16.27
C LEU A 210 11.58 9.11 -17.56
N ARG A 211 10.73 8.09 -17.42
CA ARG A 211 10.04 7.40 -18.52
C ARG A 211 8.93 8.26 -19.11
N ARG A 212 8.46 7.84 -20.29
CA ARG A 212 7.12 8.21 -20.77
C ARG A 212 6.11 7.71 -19.73
N GLY A 213 5.36 8.63 -19.12
CA GLY A 213 4.50 8.37 -17.97
C GLY A 213 4.95 9.03 -16.65
N GLY A 214 6.12 9.67 -16.63
CA GLY A 214 6.57 10.52 -15.51
C GLY A 214 7.12 9.76 -14.30
N THR A 215 7.38 8.46 -14.44
CA THR A 215 8.06 7.64 -13.42
C THR A 215 9.57 7.63 -13.66
N LEU A 216 10.38 7.39 -12.62
CA LEU A 216 11.83 7.23 -12.75
C LEU A 216 12.17 6.14 -13.77
N ASP A 217 13.21 6.40 -14.58
CA ASP A 217 13.72 5.42 -15.52
C ASP A 217 14.30 4.21 -14.77
N VAL A 218 13.77 3.02 -15.09
CA VAL A 218 14.21 1.77 -14.47
C VAL A 218 15.64 1.40 -14.87
N SER A 219 16.20 1.97 -15.93
CA SER A 219 17.53 1.61 -16.44
C SER A 219 18.64 2.50 -15.90
N THR A 220 18.30 3.70 -15.40
CA THR A 220 19.28 4.67 -14.89
C THR A 220 19.99 4.15 -13.66
N LYS A 221 21.33 4.16 -13.73
CA LYS A 221 22.26 3.87 -12.65
C LYS A 221 22.94 5.15 -12.16
N PHE A 222 23.71 5.04 -11.09
CA PHE A 222 24.38 6.21 -10.49
C PHE A 222 25.38 6.91 -11.43
N PHE A 223 26.12 6.14 -12.25
CA PHE A 223 27.06 6.73 -13.21
C PHE A 223 26.38 7.47 -14.38
N ASP A 224 25.12 7.14 -14.66
CA ASP A 224 24.34 7.80 -15.72
C ASP A 224 23.84 9.19 -15.28
N LEU A 225 23.95 9.51 -13.99
CA LEU A 225 23.52 10.80 -13.45
C LEU A 225 24.54 11.92 -13.74
N ALA A 226 24.03 13.10 -14.09
CA ALA A 226 24.81 14.33 -14.08
C ALA A 226 25.27 14.68 -12.65
N ASP A 227 26.35 15.44 -12.51
CA ASP A 227 26.91 15.76 -11.19
C ASP A 227 25.93 16.54 -10.30
N SER A 228 25.09 17.39 -10.89
CA SER A 228 24.00 18.07 -10.20
C SER A 228 22.97 17.07 -9.62
N GLN A 229 22.62 16.02 -10.37
CA GLN A 229 21.72 14.96 -9.93
C GLN A 229 22.37 14.07 -8.86
N LYS A 230 23.67 13.78 -8.97
CA LYS A 230 24.41 13.05 -7.92
C LYS A 230 24.45 13.84 -6.62
N ALA A 231 24.72 15.14 -6.67
CA ALA A 231 24.67 16.02 -5.50
C ALA A 231 23.27 16.04 -4.89
N LEU A 232 22.24 16.14 -5.72
CA LEU A 232 20.85 16.13 -5.30
C LEU A 232 20.45 14.80 -4.64
N LEU A 233 20.92 13.67 -5.17
CA LEU A 233 20.73 12.34 -4.57
C LEU A 233 21.41 12.24 -3.20
N ARG A 234 22.63 12.76 -3.04
CA ARG A 234 23.30 12.79 -1.73
C ARG A 234 22.52 13.62 -0.70
N LEU A 235 21.96 14.75 -1.10
CA LEU A 235 21.06 15.55 -0.24
C LEU A 235 19.78 14.79 0.14
N TYR A 236 19.26 13.96 -0.78
CA TYR A 236 18.11 13.09 -0.49
C TYR A 236 18.46 12.04 0.55
N LEU A 237 19.58 11.34 0.37
CA LEU A 237 20.05 10.31 1.31
C LEU A 237 20.29 10.92 2.69
N ALA A 238 20.96 12.08 2.76
CA ALA A 238 21.20 12.82 3.99
C ALA A 238 19.90 13.17 4.71
N SER A 239 18.88 13.62 3.97
CA SER A 239 17.56 13.89 4.53
C SER A 239 16.82 12.61 4.95
N SER A 240 17.05 11.50 4.26
CA SER A 240 16.31 10.25 4.44
C SER A 240 16.78 9.46 5.65
N PHE A 241 18.08 9.47 5.93
CA PHE A 241 18.68 8.76 7.06
C PHE A 241 18.75 9.61 8.34
N ASN A 242 18.23 10.85 8.32
CA ASN A 242 17.98 11.69 9.50
C ASN A 242 19.16 11.74 10.52
N GLY A 243 20.39 11.86 10.02
CA GLY A 243 21.60 11.99 10.85
C GLY A 243 22.40 10.71 11.09
N GLU A 244 22.00 9.57 10.53
CA GLU A 244 22.80 8.34 10.50
C GLU A 244 23.98 8.49 9.51
N LYS A 245 25.02 9.22 9.93
CA LYS A 245 26.19 9.59 9.11
C LYS A 245 26.95 8.38 8.59
N GLU A 246 26.92 7.30 9.34
CA GLU A 246 27.51 6.02 9.00
C GLU A 246 26.83 5.35 7.80
N LEU A 247 25.49 5.41 7.71
CA LEU A 247 24.79 4.94 6.52
C LEU A 247 25.13 5.82 5.31
N LEU A 248 25.26 7.14 5.50
CA LEU A 248 25.67 8.02 4.39
C LEU A 248 27.04 7.62 3.83
N LYS A 249 28.01 7.32 4.70
CA LYS A 249 29.33 6.80 4.28
C LYS A 249 29.22 5.45 3.55
N ALA A 250 28.41 4.53 4.08
CA ALA A 250 28.17 3.25 3.41
C ALA A 250 27.59 3.47 2.00
N PHE A 251 26.62 4.37 1.86
CA PHE A 251 26.01 4.68 0.57
C PHE A 251 26.95 5.43 -0.38
N ASP A 252 27.81 6.32 0.10
CA ASP A 252 28.83 6.95 -0.75
C ASP A 252 29.72 5.87 -1.39
N VAL A 253 30.19 4.89 -0.59
CA VAL A 253 31.00 3.76 -1.08
C VAL A 253 30.21 2.85 -2.02
N LEU A 254 28.93 2.57 -1.72
CA LEU A 254 28.08 1.75 -2.59
C LEU A 254 27.81 2.41 -3.93
N LEU A 255 27.53 3.71 -3.94
CA LEU A 255 27.28 4.46 -5.16
C LEU A 255 28.55 4.57 -6.01
N GLU A 256 29.73 4.62 -5.40
CA GLU A 256 31.01 4.70 -6.12
C GLU A 256 31.50 3.34 -6.62
N ASN A 257 31.33 2.26 -5.84
CA ASN A 257 31.94 0.95 -6.13
C ASN A 257 30.94 -0.10 -6.61
N SER A 258 29.64 0.15 -6.50
CA SER A 258 28.58 -0.82 -6.78
C SER A 258 27.43 -0.23 -7.59
N ALA A 259 27.67 0.86 -8.31
CA ALA A 259 26.69 1.51 -9.17
C ALA A 259 26.10 0.58 -10.24
N ASP A 260 26.78 -0.50 -10.60
CA ASP A 260 26.31 -1.48 -11.58
C ASP A 260 25.14 -2.33 -11.07
N HIS A 261 24.98 -2.45 -9.74
CA HIS A 261 23.98 -3.32 -9.08
C HIS A 261 22.74 -2.60 -8.56
N LEU A 262 22.76 -1.27 -8.47
CA LEU A 262 21.65 -0.50 -7.91
C LEU A 262 21.15 0.57 -8.88
N ARG A 263 19.91 0.42 -9.32
CA ARG A 263 19.26 1.38 -10.20
C ARG A 263 18.68 2.53 -9.37
N ILE A 264 18.67 3.74 -9.90
CA ILE A 264 18.22 4.94 -9.16
C ILE A 264 16.76 4.81 -8.74
N LYS A 265 15.91 4.24 -9.60
CA LYS A 265 14.53 3.88 -9.25
C LYS A 265 14.47 2.98 -8.01
N GLU A 266 15.22 1.88 -8.04
CA GLU A 266 15.23 0.86 -6.97
C GLU A 266 15.71 1.46 -5.64
N LEU A 267 16.69 2.37 -5.69
CA LEU A 267 17.19 3.11 -4.53
C LEU A 267 16.11 3.99 -3.89
N PHE A 268 15.47 4.88 -4.66
CA PHE A 268 14.41 5.75 -4.16
C PHE A 268 13.24 4.94 -3.60
N GLU A 269 12.83 3.91 -4.34
CA GLU A 269 11.74 3.01 -3.97
C GLU A 269 12.03 2.27 -2.67
N THR A 270 13.21 1.67 -2.54
CA THR A 270 13.61 0.95 -1.32
C THR A 270 13.64 1.87 -0.11
N ILE A 271 14.20 3.07 -0.24
CA ILE A 271 14.32 4.01 0.89
C ILE A 271 12.95 4.53 1.32
N GLU A 272 12.09 4.92 0.37
CA GLU A 272 10.75 5.40 0.71
C GLU A 272 9.91 4.28 1.32
N ILE A 273 9.99 3.05 0.81
CA ILE A 273 9.29 1.91 1.40
C ILE A 273 9.86 1.57 2.78
N TRP A 274 11.18 1.57 2.96
CA TRP A 274 11.83 1.34 4.25
C TRP A 274 11.31 2.31 5.32
N LYS A 275 11.16 3.60 5.01
CA LYS A 275 10.55 4.58 5.95
C LYS A 275 9.14 4.17 6.37
N LYS A 276 8.32 3.68 5.44
CA LYS A 276 6.95 3.21 5.73
C LYS A 276 6.96 1.93 6.57
N VAL A 277 7.80 0.96 6.21
CA VAL A 277 7.99 -0.30 6.96
C VAL A 277 8.42 0.00 8.39
N VAL A 278 9.44 0.82 8.60
CA VAL A 278 9.93 1.17 9.94
C VAL A 278 8.82 1.80 10.78
N SER A 279 8.09 2.76 10.20
CA SER A 279 6.98 3.42 10.90
C SER A 279 5.85 2.45 11.26
N HIS A 280 5.49 1.55 10.34
CA HIS A 280 4.47 0.53 10.56
C HIS A 280 4.88 -0.46 11.67
N LEU A 281 6.07 -1.03 11.60
CA LEU A 281 6.56 -1.99 12.60
C LEU A 281 6.65 -1.37 14.00
N GLN A 282 7.02 -0.10 14.10
CA GLN A 282 7.00 0.64 15.36
C GLN A 282 5.58 0.79 15.92
N ARG A 283 4.59 1.12 15.07
CA ARG A 283 3.17 1.17 15.47
C ARG A 283 2.68 -0.20 15.94
N CYS A 284 2.95 -1.26 15.19
CA CYS A 284 2.60 -2.63 15.57
C CYS A 284 3.20 -3.01 16.94
N ASN A 285 4.48 -2.76 17.17
CA ASN A 285 5.12 -3.04 18.45
C ASN A 285 4.50 -2.25 19.61
N ALA A 286 4.14 -0.97 19.41
CA ALA A 286 3.45 -0.18 20.42
C ALA A 286 2.06 -0.76 20.75
N MET A 287 1.29 -1.14 19.74
CA MET A 287 -0.04 -1.76 19.93
C MET A 287 0.06 -3.13 20.62
N ARG A 288 1.00 -3.97 20.18
CA ARG A 288 1.27 -5.28 20.80
C ARG A 288 1.63 -5.14 22.27
N LYS A 289 2.54 -4.22 22.60
CA LYS A 289 2.90 -3.91 23.99
C LYS A 289 1.67 -3.50 24.82
N ALA A 290 0.80 -2.64 24.29
CA ALA A 290 -0.42 -2.21 24.98
C ALA A 290 -1.40 -3.36 25.26
N ARG A 291 -1.36 -4.42 24.44
CA ARG A 291 -2.21 -5.61 24.56
C ARG A 291 -1.55 -6.76 25.33
N GLY A 292 -0.31 -6.61 25.78
CA GLY A 292 0.47 -7.71 26.38
C GLY A 292 0.88 -8.79 25.38
N VAL A 293 0.90 -8.47 24.08
CA VAL A 293 1.40 -9.37 23.02
C VAL A 293 2.91 -9.15 22.84
N ALA A 294 3.65 -10.22 22.55
CA ALA A 294 5.08 -10.17 22.35
C ALA A 294 5.48 -9.21 21.22
N ALA A 295 6.56 -8.46 21.41
CA ALA A 295 7.12 -7.59 20.38
C ALA A 295 7.64 -8.40 19.19
N ILE A 296 7.72 -7.76 18.02
CA ILE A 296 8.27 -8.36 16.79
C ILE A 296 9.75 -8.67 17.02
N ALA A 297 10.07 -9.96 17.00
CA ALA A 297 11.42 -10.47 17.16
C ALA A 297 12.05 -10.90 15.83
N ARG A 298 11.24 -11.12 14.78
CA ARG A 298 11.72 -11.51 13.46
C ARG A 298 10.96 -10.83 12.32
N ILE A 299 11.68 -10.38 11.30
CA ILE A 299 11.15 -9.80 10.06
C ILE A 299 11.60 -10.66 8.88
N TYR A 300 10.66 -11.05 8.03
CA TYR A 300 10.94 -11.70 6.75
C TYR A 300 10.79 -10.67 5.62
N ASP A 301 11.85 -10.43 4.85
CA ASP A 301 11.80 -9.69 3.59
C ASP A 301 11.65 -10.70 2.44
N VAL A 302 10.41 -10.90 2.00
CA VAL A 302 10.01 -11.97 1.08
C VAL A 302 9.98 -11.46 -0.36
N GLY A 303 10.67 -12.15 -1.27
CA GLY A 303 10.93 -11.62 -2.61
C GLY A 303 11.89 -10.43 -2.55
N SER A 304 12.93 -10.56 -1.72
CA SER A 304 13.83 -9.46 -1.34
C SER A 304 14.54 -8.78 -2.51
N GLY A 305 14.60 -9.42 -3.68
CA GLY A 305 15.15 -8.91 -4.92
C GLY A 305 16.64 -8.62 -4.79
N HIS A 306 16.98 -7.33 -4.71
CA HIS A 306 18.37 -6.92 -4.46
C HIS A 306 18.74 -6.94 -2.96
N GLY A 307 17.76 -7.09 -2.05
CA GLY A 307 17.95 -7.29 -0.61
C GLY A 307 18.44 -6.07 0.18
N LEU A 308 18.46 -4.89 -0.43
CA LEU A 308 18.84 -3.64 0.27
C LEU A 308 17.83 -3.29 1.37
N LEU A 309 16.54 -3.63 1.19
CA LEU A 309 15.53 -3.42 2.22
C LEU A 309 15.85 -4.23 3.48
N ALA A 310 16.12 -5.53 3.34
CA ALA A 310 16.56 -6.37 4.44
C ALA A 310 17.80 -5.81 5.17
N VAL A 311 18.80 -5.32 4.43
CA VAL A 311 20.00 -4.67 5.00
C VAL A 311 19.62 -3.45 5.85
N LEU A 312 18.79 -2.56 5.31
CA LEU A 312 18.35 -1.36 6.03
C LEU A 312 17.46 -1.69 7.25
N LEU A 313 16.65 -2.75 7.18
CA LEU A 313 15.84 -3.22 8.30
C LEU A 313 16.70 -3.83 9.40
N ALA A 314 17.68 -4.66 9.03
CA ALA A 314 18.62 -5.28 9.98
C ALA A 314 19.43 -4.21 10.73
N TYR A 315 19.92 -3.21 10.00
CA TYR A 315 20.61 -2.06 10.58
C TYR A 315 19.71 -1.28 11.56
N ARG A 316 18.46 -1.00 11.14
CA ARG A 316 17.52 -0.20 11.94
C ARG A 316 17.00 -0.92 13.18
N PHE A 317 16.90 -2.25 13.15
CA PHE A 317 16.37 -3.09 14.23
C PHE A 317 17.40 -4.12 14.69
N PRO A 318 18.49 -3.68 15.38
CA PRO A 318 19.64 -4.54 15.69
C PRO A 318 19.32 -5.72 16.63
N SER A 319 18.19 -5.68 17.35
CA SER A 319 17.70 -6.76 18.22
C SER A 319 16.62 -7.63 17.58
N THR A 320 16.29 -7.38 16.32
CA THR A 320 15.28 -8.12 15.56
C THR A 320 15.98 -8.91 14.47
N GLU A 321 15.73 -10.22 14.41
CA GLU A 321 16.26 -11.05 13.33
C GLU A 321 15.62 -10.67 12.00
N VAL A 322 16.43 -10.48 10.96
CA VAL A 322 15.96 -10.17 9.61
C VAL A 322 16.40 -11.28 8.67
N VAL A 323 15.43 -11.84 7.94
CA VAL A 323 15.68 -12.93 7.00
C VAL A 323 15.20 -12.47 5.63
N ALA A 324 16.15 -12.24 4.71
CA ALA A 324 15.86 -12.05 3.31
C ALA A 324 15.58 -13.40 2.65
N VAL A 325 14.45 -13.53 1.96
CA VAL A 325 14.04 -14.76 1.27
C VAL A 325 13.83 -14.44 -0.21
N ASP A 326 14.54 -15.16 -1.07
CA ASP A 326 14.37 -15.06 -2.52
C ASP A 326 14.80 -16.37 -3.20
N LEU A 327 14.46 -16.53 -4.48
CA LEU A 327 14.88 -17.66 -5.31
C LEU A 327 16.36 -17.59 -5.70
N GLU A 328 16.98 -16.40 -5.61
CA GLU A 328 18.39 -16.18 -5.88
C GLU A 328 18.99 -15.12 -4.95
N LYS A 329 20.27 -15.29 -4.60
CA LYS A 329 21.04 -14.26 -3.90
C LYS A 329 21.80 -13.43 -4.91
N ARG A 330 21.35 -12.20 -5.19
CA ARG A 330 22.00 -11.31 -6.16
C ARG A 330 23.32 -10.77 -5.63
N ALA A 331 24.30 -10.59 -6.53
CA ALA A 331 25.64 -10.10 -6.19
C ALA A 331 25.65 -8.74 -5.46
N GLY A 332 24.65 -7.87 -5.74
CA GLY A 332 24.48 -6.60 -5.04
C GLY A 332 24.28 -6.75 -3.53
N PHE A 333 23.67 -7.84 -3.07
CA PHE A 333 23.39 -8.05 -1.64
C PHE A 333 24.65 -8.05 -0.78
N GLU A 334 25.68 -8.82 -1.18
CA GLU A 334 26.92 -8.91 -0.40
C GLU A 334 27.62 -7.56 -0.34
N ARG A 335 27.59 -6.80 -1.44
CA ARG A 335 28.16 -5.45 -1.49
C ARG A 335 27.45 -4.51 -0.50
N TYR A 336 26.12 -4.60 -0.39
CA TYR A 336 25.34 -3.83 0.59
C TYR A 336 25.72 -4.21 2.02
N VAL A 337 25.84 -5.51 2.30
CA VAL A 337 26.24 -6.03 3.62
C VAL A 337 27.64 -5.56 3.98
N ASP A 338 28.61 -5.68 3.07
CA ASP A 338 30.00 -5.30 3.28
C ASP A 338 30.14 -3.80 3.54
N ALA A 339 29.46 -2.96 2.76
CA ALA A 339 29.50 -1.52 2.95
C ALA A 339 28.90 -1.11 4.31
N VAL A 340 27.75 -1.66 4.68
CA VAL A 340 27.12 -1.33 5.97
C VAL A 340 27.94 -1.88 7.13
N ASN A 341 28.50 -3.09 7.05
CA ASN A 341 29.40 -3.62 8.09
C ASN A 341 30.71 -2.82 8.23
N SER A 342 31.21 -2.22 7.15
CA SER A 342 32.46 -1.45 7.17
C SER A 342 32.29 -0.06 7.78
N PHE A 343 31.13 0.56 7.61
CA PHE A 343 30.92 1.95 8.02
C PHE A 343 29.87 2.13 9.11
N GLY A 344 28.93 1.19 9.25
CA GLY A 344 27.81 1.20 10.20
C GLY A 344 28.23 1.10 11.66
N SER A 345 27.34 1.52 12.55
CA SER A 345 27.56 1.43 13.99
C SER A 345 27.05 0.10 14.55
N CYS A 346 27.94 -0.70 15.15
CA CYS A 346 27.55 -1.92 15.86
C CYS A 346 26.85 -1.58 17.19
N VAL A 347 25.88 -2.41 17.57
CA VAL A 347 25.23 -2.33 18.89
C VAL A 347 25.77 -3.44 19.79
N GLY A 348 26.16 -3.06 21.01
CA GLY A 348 26.65 -4.00 22.02
C GLY A 348 28.03 -4.58 21.67
N SER A 349 28.19 -5.89 21.85
CA SER A 349 29.44 -6.63 21.61
C SER A 349 29.49 -7.32 20.24
N ASN A 350 28.59 -7.00 19.33
CA ASN A 350 28.53 -7.66 18.02
C ASN A 350 29.75 -7.28 17.18
N THR A 351 30.33 -8.28 16.50
CA THR A 351 31.47 -8.09 15.60
C THR A 351 31.08 -7.38 14.30
N THR A 352 29.80 -7.49 13.90
CA THR A 352 29.23 -6.84 12.72
C THR A 352 27.91 -6.15 13.06
N CYS A 353 27.59 -5.05 12.39
CA CYS A 353 26.33 -4.33 12.65
C CYS A 353 25.11 -5.04 12.05
N LEU A 354 25.32 -6.02 11.18
CA LEU A 354 24.28 -6.84 10.54
C LEU A 354 24.32 -8.30 11.01
N SER A 355 24.76 -8.57 12.25
CA SER A 355 24.81 -9.94 12.80
C SER A 355 23.43 -10.60 12.94
N ASN A 356 22.35 -9.81 12.86
CA ASN A 356 20.96 -10.21 12.86
C ASN A 356 20.38 -10.49 11.46
N LEU A 357 21.17 -10.28 10.40
CA LEU A 357 20.73 -10.49 9.01
C LEU A 357 21.14 -11.87 8.50
N SER A 358 20.21 -12.55 7.83
CA SER A 358 20.49 -13.77 7.06
C SER A 358 19.80 -13.72 5.70
N PHE A 359 20.33 -14.49 4.74
CA PHE A 359 19.74 -14.65 3.41
C PHE A 359 19.45 -16.13 3.17
N VAL A 360 18.24 -16.44 2.72
CA VAL A 360 17.81 -17.80 2.39
C VAL A 360 17.41 -17.87 0.93
N ILE A 361 18.09 -18.76 0.19
CA ILE A 361 17.77 -19.05 -1.21
C ILE A 361 16.71 -20.17 -1.22
N SER A 362 15.44 -19.80 -1.38
CA SER A 362 14.31 -20.74 -1.37
C SER A 362 13.05 -20.07 -1.92
N SER A 363 12.08 -20.88 -2.37
CA SER A 363 10.72 -20.38 -2.56
C SER A 363 10.12 -20.04 -1.19
N PHE A 364 9.15 -19.10 -1.16
CA PHE A 364 8.51 -18.73 0.09
C PHE A 364 7.72 -19.90 0.69
N GLU A 365 7.13 -20.74 -0.17
CA GLU A 365 6.38 -21.94 0.19
C GLU A 365 7.29 -23.00 0.83
N ASP A 366 8.44 -23.29 0.24
CA ASP A 366 9.37 -24.33 0.71
C ASP A 366 10.08 -23.90 2.00
N PHE A 367 10.49 -22.62 2.08
CA PHE A 367 11.15 -22.05 3.25
C PHE A 367 10.34 -22.27 4.54
N GLU A 368 9.03 -22.06 4.48
CA GLU A 368 8.13 -22.25 5.61
C GLU A 368 7.95 -23.74 5.95
N GLY A 369 7.88 -24.62 4.94
CA GLY A 369 7.80 -26.07 5.15
C GLY A 369 9.02 -26.61 5.89
N LEU A 370 10.22 -26.14 5.54
CA LEU A 370 11.48 -26.52 6.19
C LEU A 370 11.51 -26.09 7.67
N ARG A 371 10.99 -24.90 8.01
CA ARG A 371 10.94 -24.44 9.42
C ARG A 371 9.97 -25.25 10.27
N GLN A 372 8.82 -25.63 9.72
CA GLN A 372 7.84 -26.42 10.47
C GLN A 372 8.45 -27.76 10.90
N ASN A 373 9.19 -28.41 9.99
CA ASN A 373 9.86 -29.68 10.23
C ASN A 373 11.06 -29.56 11.20
N ALA A 374 11.78 -28.44 11.17
CA ALA A 374 12.88 -28.19 12.11
C ALA A 374 12.35 -28.03 13.55
N SER A 375 11.20 -27.37 13.73
CA SER A 375 10.64 -27.15 15.08
C SER A 375 10.19 -28.44 15.77
N THR A 376 9.70 -29.43 15.00
CA THR A 376 9.25 -30.72 15.55
C THR A 376 10.39 -31.63 15.98
N THR A 377 11.59 -31.45 15.41
CA THR A 377 12.70 -32.39 15.59
C THR A 377 13.71 -31.91 16.62
N SER A 378 13.83 -30.59 16.83
CA SER A 378 14.92 -30.03 17.64
C SER A 378 14.57 -29.70 19.08
N GLY A 379 13.30 -29.77 19.51
CA GLY A 379 12.89 -29.34 20.87
C GLY A 379 13.23 -27.88 21.22
N LEU A 380 13.77 -27.11 20.27
CA LEU A 380 14.05 -25.71 20.40
C LEU A 380 12.71 -24.98 20.43
N SER A 381 12.39 -24.45 21.60
CA SER A 381 11.29 -23.51 21.83
C SER A 381 11.17 -22.57 20.64
N THR A 382 10.01 -22.62 19.98
CA THR A 382 9.60 -21.61 19.02
C THR A 382 9.79 -20.26 19.69
N SER A 383 10.65 -19.41 19.12
CA SER A 383 10.90 -18.07 19.64
C SER A 383 9.55 -17.41 19.92
N THR A 384 9.27 -17.11 21.19
CA THR A 384 7.98 -16.57 21.66
C THR A 384 7.71 -15.13 21.17
N GLY A 385 8.60 -14.58 20.35
CA GLY A 385 8.47 -13.25 19.76
C GLY A 385 7.50 -13.19 18.59
N GLY A 386 6.93 -12.01 18.37
CA GLY A 386 6.08 -11.72 17.23
C GLY A 386 6.84 -11.77 15.91
N LEU A 387 6.10 -11.96 14.81
CA LEU A 387 6.63 -12.03 13.46
C LEU A 387 6.18 -10.82 12.64
N ALA A 388 6.96 -10.49 11.61
CA ALA A 388 6.56 -9.57 10.56
C ALA A 388 6.94 -10.12 9.17
N TYR A 389 6.07 -9.91 8.19
CA TYR A 389 6.34 -10.21 6.79
C TYR A 389 6.29 -8.93 5.95
N VAL A 390 7.35 -8.67 5.20
CA VAL A 390 7.46 -7.55 4.28
C VAL A 390 7.65 -8.13 2.89
N CYS A 391 6.86 -7.69 1.91
CA CYS A 391 6.99 -8.14 0.53
C CYS A 391 6.94 -6.93 -0.40
N VAL A 392 8.09 -6.57 -0.96
CA VAL A 392 8.21 -5.45 -1.89
C VAL A 392 8.35 -6.01 -3.29
N HIS A 393 7.47 -5.61 -4.19
CA HIS A 393 7.40 -6.15 -5.55
C HIS A 393 7.09 -7.64 -5.63
N GLY A 394 6.33 -8.16 -4.67
CA GLY A 394 5.76 -9.50 -4.80
C GLY A 394 4.96 -9.59 -6.10
N CYS A 395 5.32 -10.52 -6.98
CA CYS A 395 4.53 -10.79 -8.17
C CYS A 395 3.30 -11.61 -7.79
N ASN A 396 2.12 -11.19 -8.25
CA ASN A 396 0.91 -12.00 -8.35
C ASN A 396 0.59 -12.78 -7.06
N GLU A 397 0.85 -14.10 -7.09
CA GLU A 397 0.54 -15.06 -6.04
C GLU A 397 1.35 -14.81 -4.75
N LEU A 398 2.56 -14.25 -4.85
CA LEU A 398 3.46 -14.08 -3.71
C LEU A 398 2.89 -13.12 -2.65
N ASN A 399 2.27 -12.01 -3.05
CA ASN A 399 1.63 -11.10 -2.08
C ASN A 399 0.55 -11.83 -1.29
N PHE A 400 -0.30 -12.60 -1.98
CA PHE A 400 -1.39 -13.32 -1.32
C PHE A 400 -0.88 -14.48 -0.45
N ALA A 401 0.19 -15.15 -0.86
CA ALA A 401 0.86 -16.14 -0.04
C ALA A 401 1.39 -15.51 1.26
N VAL A 402 2.03 -14.34 1.16
CA VAL A 402 2.53 -13.57 2.31
C VAL A 402 1.38 -13.12 3.22
N LEU A 403 0.30 -12.56 2.66
CA LEU A 403 -0.86 -12.09 3.44
C LEU A 403 -1.58 -13.24 4.16
N ARG A 404 -1.77 -14.38 3.48
CA ARG A 404 -2.34 -15.59 4.07
C ARG A 404 -1.47 -16.09 5.21
N ARG A 405 -0.15 -16.19 4.99
CA ARG A 405 0.79 -16.63 6.01
C ARG A 405 0.81 -15.69 7.21
N ALA A 406 0.82 -14.38 6.98
CA ALA A 406 0.78 -13.41 8.06
C ALA A 406 -0.48 -13.56 8.90
N THR A 407 -1.62 -13.84 8.27
CA THR A 407 -2.89 -14.15 8.95
C THR A 407 -2.79 -15.41 9.81
N GLU A 408 -2.31 -16.52 9.23
CA GLU A 408 -2.11 -17.79 9.94
C GLU A 408 -1.17 -17.68 11.15
N LYS A 409 -0.18 -16.79 11.07
CA LYS A 409 0.85 -16.60 12.10
C LYS A 409 0.59 -15.41 13.02
N LEU A 410 -0.56 -14.72 12.88
CA LEU A 410 -0.90 -13.50 13.64
C LEU A 410 0.23 -12.44 13.58
N ALA A 411 0.86 -12.32 12.42
CA ALA A 411 2.03 -11.49 12.18
C ALA A 411 1.67 -10.06 11.73
N ALA A 412 2.58 -9.12 11.95
CA ALA A 412 2.54 -7.85 11.25
C ALA A 412 2.88 -8.09 9.77
N TRP A 413 2.34 -7.28 8.88
CA TRP A 413 2.65 -7.42 7.47
C TRP A 413 2.58 -6.09 6.72
N LEU A 414 3.37 -6.02 5.65
CA LEU A 414 3.35 -4.93 4.67
C LEU A 414 3.66 -5.49 3.29
N VAL A 415 2.82 -5.19 2.31
CA VAL A 415 3.02 -5.62 0.92
C VAL A 415 2.96 -4.43 -0.03
N VAL A 416 3.79 -4.47 -1.07
CA VAL A 416 3.79 -3.53 -2.19
C VAL A 416 3.48 -4.31 -3.47
N PRO A 417 2.19 -4.45 -3.83
CA PRO A 417 1.82 -5.30 -4.94
C PRO A 417 2.29 -4.71 -6.28
N CYS A 418 3.20 -5.37 -6.99
CA CYS A 418 3.66 -4.90 -8.30
C CYS A 418 2.76 -5.37 -9.45
N CYS A 419 2.27 -6.60 -9.36
CA CYS A 419 1.42 -7.23 -10.37
C CYS A 419 0.28 -7.93 -9.65
N ILE A 420 -0.97 -7.53 -9.95
CA ILE A 420 -2.16 -8.25 -9.49
C ILE A 420 -2.90 -8.72 -10.73
N ARG A 421 -2.85 -10.03 -10.99
CA ARG A 421 -3.62 -10.68 -12.07
C ARG A 421 -5.08 -10.83 -11.70
N ASP A 422 -5.93 -10.83 -12.71
CA ASP A 422 -7.33 -11.23 -12.55
C ASP A 422 -7.39 -12.69 -12.08
N GLY A 423 -8.36 -13.03 -11.24
CA GLY A 423 -8.54 -14.37 -10.69
C GLY A 423 -7.67 -14.71 -9.47
N LEU A 424 -6.79 -13.82 -9.02
CA LEU A 424 -6.13 -13.97 -7.70
C LEU A 424 -7.08 -13.69 -6.53
N THR A 425 -8.11 -12.88 -6.80
CA THR A 425 -9.23 -12.64 -5.90
C THR A 425 -10.50 -13.12 -6.59
N ASP A 426 -11.53 -13.43 -5.81
CA ASP A 426 -12.87 -13.77 -6.34
C ASP A 426 -13.51 -12.63 -7.15
N ILE A 427 -12.91 -11.44 -7.12
CA ILE A 427 -13.33 -10.25 -7.86
C ILE A 427 -12.40 -10.05 -9.07
N SER A 428 -12.98 -9.90 -10.25
CA SER A 428 -12.26 -9.49 -11.47
C SER A 428 -12.55 -8.02 -11.78
N VAL A 429 -11.51 -7.24 -12.04
CA VAL A 429 -11.64 -5.79 -12.31
C VAL A 429 -11.26 -5.50 -13.76
N ARG A 430 -12.28 -5.17 -14.58
CA ARG A 430 -12.10 -4.72 -15.96
C ARG A 430 -12.25 -3.20 -16.03
N CYS A 431 -11.19 -2.50 -16.43
CA CYS A 431 -11.24 -1.06 -16.69
C CYS A 431 -11.49 -0.80 -18.17
N GLY A 432 -12.67 -0.28 -18.51
CA GLY A 432 -13.08 -0.02 -19.90
C GLY A 432 -12.44 1.22 -20.51
N GLY A 433 -11.19 1.11 -20.96
CA GLY A 433 -10.59 2.08 -21.88
C GLY A 433 -10.92 1.72 -23.33
N LYS A 434 -11.51 2.64 -24.10
CA LYS A 434 -11.89 2.40 -25.51
C LYS A 434 -10.71 2.05 -26.41
N ASP A 435 -9.49 2.41 -26.02
CA ASP A 435 -8.28 2.29 -26.84
C ASP A 435 -7.15 1.47 -26.18
N GLY A 436 -7.45 0.66 -25.16
CA GLY A 436 -6.41 -0.12 -24.47
C GLY A 436 -5.33 0.71 -23.74
N GLY A 437 -5.57 2.01 -23.53
CA GLY A 437 -4.59 2.94 -22.95
C GLY A 437 -4.33 2.73 -21.44
N GLU A 438 -3.12 3.13 -21.02
CA GLU A 438 -2.55 3.03 -19.66
C GLU A 438 -3.44 3.54 -18.52
N VAL A 439 -4.39 4.45 -18.80
CA VAL A 439 -5.32 5.01 -17.80
C VAL A 439 -6.17 3.94 -17.11
N GLY A 440 -6.36 2.79 -17.75
CA GLY A 440 -7.04 1.64 -17.15
C GLY A 440 -6.20 0.90 -16.09
N ASP A 441 -4.88 0.86 -16.23
CA ASP A 441 -4.03 -0.01 -15.40
C ASP A 441 -3.87 0.53 -13.98
N ASP A 442 -3.66 1.84 -13.79
CA ASP A 442 -3.54 2.40 -12.44
C ASP A 442 -4.83 2.31 -11.64
N SER A 443 -5.96 2.59 -12.30
CA SER A 443 -7.28 2.48 -11.68
C SER A 443 -7.56 1.04 -11.30
N ARG A 444 -7.25 0.10 -12.20
CA ARG A 444 -7.35 -1.34 -11.94
C ARG A 444 -6.46 -1.73 -10.76
N HIS A 445 -5.20 -1.31 -10.76
CA HIS A 445 -4.24 -1.61 -9.70
C HIS A 445 -4.71 -1.08 -8.34
N ALA A 446 -5.20 0.16 -8.27
CA ALA A 446 -5.73 0.75 -7.04
C ALA A 446 -6.95 0.01 -6.51
N ILE A 447 -7.90 -0.35 -7.38
CA ILE A 447 -9.08 -1.13 -6.99
C ILE A 447 -8.66 -2.51 -6.47
N MET A 448 -7.75 -3.20 -7.16
CA MET A 448 -7.25 -4.50 -6.75
C MET A 448 -6.49 -4.43 -5.40
N CYS A 449 -5.72 -3.37 -5.16
CA CYS A 449 -5.10 -3.14 -3.85
C CYS A 449 -6.16 -2.92 -2.76
N GLY A 450 -7.23 -2.16 -3.05
CA GLY A 450 -8.35 -1.98 -2.13
C GLY A 450 -9.07 -3.29 -1.78
N ILE A 451 -9.30 -4.15 -2.77
CA ILE A 451 -9.88 -5.49 -2.57
C ILE A 451 -8.98 -6.33 -1.66
N ALA A 452 -7.68 -6.44 -1.98
CA ALA A 452 -6.73 -7.19 -1.17
C ALA A 452 -6.66 -6.64 0.27
N ALA A 453 -6.65 -5.32 0.42
CA ALA A 453 -6.65 -4.66 1.72
C ALA A 453 -7.90 -5.00 2.56
N ALA A 454 -9.08 -5.07 1.94
CA ALA A 454 -10.30 -5.48 2.64
C ALA A 454 -10.29 -6.95 3.04
N GLN A 455 -9.96 -7.85 2.11
CA GLN A 455 -9.96 -9.29 2.33
C GLN A 455 -9.03 -9.68 3.49
N HIS A 456 -7.92 -8.95 3.65
CA HIS A 456 -6.93 -9.20 4.70
C HIS A 456 -7.03 -8.24 5.89
N LYS A 457 -8.12 -7.45 6.00
CA LYS A 457 -8.36 -6.51 7.10
C LYS A 457 -7.16 -5.59 7.36
N ALA A 458 -6.60 -5.02 6.29
CA ALA A 458 -5.49 -4.08 6.36
C ALA A 458 -5.79 -2.95 7.35
N VAL A 459 -4.76 -2.49 8.06
CA VAL A 459 -4.87 -1.33 8.94
C VAL A 459 -4.86 -0.04 8.12
N ALA A 460 -4.05 0.00 7.06
CA ALA A 460 -3.99 1.15 6.16
C ALA A 460 -3.58 0.77 4.74
N ILE A 461 -3.90 1.67 3.81
CA ILE A 461 -3.26 1.75 2.49
C ILE A 461 -2.51 3.07 2.47
N VAL A 462 -1.20 3.02 2.25
CA VAL A 462 -0.35 4.20 2.14
C VAL A 462 0.29 4.24 0.76
N ALA A 463 0.89 5.37 0.41
CA ALA A 463 1.57 5.54 -0.86
C ALA A 463 2.99 6.10 -0.68
N VAL A 464 3.86 5.75 -1.62
CA VAL A 464 5.08 6.51 -1.94
C VAL A 464 4.80 7.42 -3.14
N ASP A 465 5.70 8.37 -3.42
CA ASP A 465 5.50 9.28 -4.54
C ASP A 465 5.43 8.51 -5.87
N ARG A 466 4.33 8.68 -6.60
CA ARG A 466 4.09 7.99 -7.87
C ARG A 466 5.16 8.23 -8.94
N ARG A 467 5.95 9.30 -8.86
CA ARG A 467 7.09 9.49 -9.78
C ARG A 467 8.22 8.50 -9.54
N ILE A 468 8.29 7.86 -8.37
CA ILE A 468 9.25 6.78 -8.12
C ILE A 468 8.82 5.52 -8.88
N THR A 469 7.54 5.17 -8.77
CA THR A 469 7.01 3.91 -9.28
C THR A 469 5.51 4.04 -9.56
N ASN A 470 5.04 3.42 -10.64
CA ASN A 470 3.59 3.35 -10.91
C ASN A 470 2.87 2.43 -9.90
N ARG A 471 3.59 1.52 -9.26
CA ARG A 471 3.10 0.62 -8.20
C ARG A 471 3.35 1.20 -6.82
N HIS A 472 2.82 2.40 -6.61
CA HIS A 472 3.11 3.26 -5.47
C HIS A 472 2.31 2.94 -4.20
N LEU A 473 1.30 2.08 -4.29
CA LEU A 473 0.44 1.71 -3.17
C LEU A 473 1.08 0.61 -2.33
N ILE A 474 0.96 0.78 -1.02
CA ILE A 474 1.45 -0.11 0.02
C ILE A 474 0.27 -0.48 0.89
N ILE A 475 0.08 -1.77 1.15
CA ILE A 475 -0.96 -2.28 2.03
C ILE A 475 -0.28 -2.77 3.30
N GLU A 476 -0.71 -2.27 4.45
CA GLU A 476 -0.13 -2.62 5.75
C GLU A 476 -1.19 -3.11 6.72
N GLY A 477 -0.83 -4.08 7.55
CA GLY A 477 -1.72 -4.65 8.55
C GLY A 477 -0.99 -5.37 9.68
N ASP A 478 -1.77 -5.83 10.66
CA ASP A 478 -1.30 -6.66 11.75
C ASP A 478 -2.38 -7.70 12.06
N ALA A 479 -2.10 -8.97 11.77
CA ALA A 479 -3.07 -10.04 11.97
C ALA A 479 -3.27 -10.41 13.45
N SER A 480 -2.45 -9.86 14.37
CA SER A 480 -2.73 -9.92 15.81
C SER A 480 -3.69 -8.83 16.29
N ALA A 481 -4.11 -7.92 15.39
CA ALA A 481 -4.92 -6.75 15.71
C ALA A 481 -6.40 -7.04 16.00
#